data_AF-A0AAJ5QII9-F1
#
_entry.id   AF-A0AAJ5QII9-F1
#
_cell.length_a   1.000
_cell.length_b   1.000
_cell.length_c   1.000
_cell.angle_alpha   90.00
_cell.angle_beta   90.00
_cell.angle_gamma   90.00
#
_symmetry.space_group_name_H-M   'P 1'
#
loop_
_entity.id
_entity.type
_entity.pdbx_description
1 polymer ?
#
loop_
_entity_poly.entity_id
_entity_poly.type
_entity_poly.pdbx_seq_one_letter_code
_entity_poly.pdbx_strand_id
1 'polypeptide(L)'
;MLLEKPTTRRKFLLGSLLALPLSDLVLKGLTAAQAAEMAAPELADYKPGFFSADEWQFILAATDRLIPAGGKGKAPGALETNVPIFIDQQLQTSEFGDEIYLQGPFNVHADPTFGYQIPFTPQQMYHTAIKLVTQWVQTTYNKPFQQLTLEEKDDVLTKLNKNGIDFAALGEPNMKASQFFSQLLSDTKHGYLADPMYGGNKGMKAWIAIGFPGARASFTEWVKQHNVPYPLGPVSLMGERA
;
A
#
# COMPACT_ATOMS: atom_id res chain seq x y z
N MET A 1 -33.42 37.02 -17.43
CA MET A 1 -33.39 35.94 -16.42
C MET A 1 -32.42 34.88 -16.92
N LEU A 2 -31.18 34.90 -16.43
CA LEU A 2 -30.10 34.02 -16.88
C LEU A 2 -29.52 33.28 -15.66
N LEU A 3 -29.82 31.99 -15.63
CA LEU A 3 -28.97 30.87 -15.18
C LEU A 3 -28.25 31.02 -13.83
N GLU A 4 -28.83 30.41 -12.80
CA GLU A 4 -28.07 29.94 -11.63
C GLU A 4 -26.96 28.99 -12.10
N LYS A 5 -25.70 29.38 -11.89
CA LYS A 5 -24.55 28.50 -12.03
C LYS A 5 -24.25 27.83 -10.69
N PRO A 6 -24.10 26.51 -10.64
CA PRO A 6 -23.68 25.81 -9.42
C PRO A 6 -22.26 26.20 -9.05
N THR A 7 -22.06 26.51 -7.77
CA THR A 7 -20.77 26.98 -7.24
C THR A 7 -19.71 25.89 -7.32
N THR A 8 -18.56 26.29 -7.87
CA THR A 8 -17.41 25.49 -8.27
C THR A 8 -16.69 24.82 -7.08
N ARG A 9 -15.96 23.74 -7.37
CA ARG A 9 -15.09 22.86 -6.53
C ARG A 9 -14.14 23.54 -5.51
N ARG A 10 -14.18 24.87 -5.37
CA ARG A 10 -13.35 25.69 -4.49
C ARG A 10 -13.80 25.70 -3.02
N LYS A 11 -14.97 25.16 -2.68
CA LYS A 11 -15.45 25.00 -1.28
C LYS A 11 -15.21 23.62 -0.68
N PHE A 12 -14.64 22.67 -1.44
CA PHE A 12 -14.28 21.34 -0.91
C PHE A 12 -12.90 21.32 -0.22
N LEU A 13 -12.10 22.38 -0.37
CA LEU A 13 -10.85 22.58 0.36
C LEU A 13 -11.07 23.26 1.72
N LEU A 14 -12.00 22.73 2.52
CA LEU A 14 -12.23 23.16 3.91
C LEU A 14 -12.21 22.00 4.91
N GLY A 15 -11.83 20.79 4.49
CA GLY A 15 -11.64 19.63 5.36
C GLY A 15 -10.15 19.34 5.58
N SER A 16 -9.64 19.72 6.76
CA SER A 16 -8.43 19.22 7.43
C SER A 16 -7.12 19.16 6.62
N LEU A 17 -6.45 20.31 6.52
CA LEU A 17 -4.98 20.35 6.50
C LEU A 17 -4.54 20.84 7.87
N LEU A 18 -3.88 19.98 8.65
CA LEU A 18 -2.91 20.46 9.64
C LEU A 18 -1.73 21.03 8.87
N ALA A 19 -1.93 22.20 8.24
CA ALA A 19 -0.85 22.97 7.67
C ALA A 19 -0.11 23.58 8.86
N LEU A 20 0.94 22.91 9.33
CA LEU A 20 1.88 23.53 10.26
C LEU A 20 2.46 24.77 9.55
N PRO A 21 2.25 25.99 10.07
CA PRO A 21 2.82 27.17 9.44
C PRO A 21 4.35 27.04 9.47
N LEU A 22 5.01 27.33 8.34
CA LEU A 22 6.47 27.23 8.15
C LEU A 22 7.27 27.92 9.28
N SER A 23 6.71 28.95 9.91
CA SER A 23 7.28 29.63 11.08
C SER A 23 7.44 28.74 12.32
N ASP A 24 6.53 27.79 12.54
CA ASP A 24 6.56 26.88 13.69
C ASP A 24 7.58 25.74 13.48
N LEU A 25 7.84 25.38 12.22
CA LEU A 25 8.86 24.39 11.83
C LEU A 25 10.28 24.91 12.14
N VAL A 26 10.54 26.18 11.80
CA VAL A 26 11.82 26.87 12.05
C VAL A 26 12.07 27.06 13.54
N LEU A 27 11.04 27.36 14.33
CA LEU A 27 11.17 27.54 15.78
C LEU A 27 11.49 26.23 16.53
N LYS A 28 11.05 25.09 16.00
CA LYS A 28 11.22 23.76 16.62
C LYS A 28 12.42 22.97 16.09
N GLY A 29 13.16 23.51 15.11
CA GLY A 29 14.33 22.84 14.52
C GLY A 29 14.00 21.50 13.83
N LEU A 30 12.74 21.32 13.40
CA LEU A 30 12.28 20.07 12.80
C LEU A 30 12.77 19.96 11.35
N THR A 31 13.30 18.79 11.00
CA THR A 31 13.51 18.38 9.61
C THR A 31 12.17 18.25 8.90
N ALA A 32 12.17 18.33 7.57
CA ALA A 32 10.93 18.17 6.82
C ALA A 32 10.44 16.72 6.76
N ALA A 33 11.26 15.69 7.06
CA ALA A 33 10.75 14.34 7.34
C ALA A 33 10.02 14.29 8.68
N GLN A 34 10.52 14.98 9.71
CA GLN A 34 9.78 15.10 10.96
C GLN A 34 8.45 15.85 10.74
N ALA A 35 8.45 16.87 9.87
CA ALA A 35 7.21 17.56 9.48
C ALA A 35 6.24 16.66 8.70
N ALA A 36 6.73 15.90 7.71
CA ALA A 36 5.94 14.97 6.91
C ALA A 36 5.43 13.80 7.77
N GLU A 37 6.24 13.32 8.73
CA GLU A 37 5.83 12.31 9.70
C GLU A 37 4.74 12.82 10.63
N MET A 38 4.81 14.09 11.08
CA MET A 38 3.76 14.73 11.88
C MET A 38 2.48 15.03 11.09
N ALA A 39 2.58 15.22 9.77
CA ALA A 39 1.44 15.50 8.90
C ALA A 39 0.73 14.22 8.41
N ALA A 40 1.47 13.11 8.31
CA ALA A 40 0.91 11.83 7.89
C ALA A 40 -0.03 11.27 8.96
N PRO A 41 -1.18 10.70 8.57
CA PRO A 41 -2.11 10.11 9.52
C PRO A 41 -1.43 9.02 10.35
N GLU A 42 -1.77 8.96 11.63
CA GLU A 42 -1.41 7.82 12.46
C GLU A 42 -2.25 6.60 12.06
N LEU A 43 -1.58 5.47 11.84
CA LEU A 43 -2.24 4.25 11.37
C LEU A 43 -3.36 3.79 12.33
N ALA A 44 -3.19 4.02 13.63
CA ALA A 44 -4.17 3.69 14.66
C ALA A 44 -5.47 4.51 14.57
N ASP A 45 -5.39 5.74 14.03
CA ASP A 45 -6.53 6.65 13.91
C ASP A 45 -7.16 6.64 12.51
N TYR A 46 -6.52 5.96 11.55
CA TYR A 46 -6.99 5.88 10.18
C TYR A 46 -8.27 5.05 10.06
N LYS A 47 -9.24 5.58 9.31
CA LYS A 47 -10.49 4.90 8.97
C LYS A 47 -10.46 4.51 7.49
N PRO A 48 -10.44 3.21 7.14
CA PRO A 48 -10.42 2.78 5.75
C PRO A 48 -11.69 3.23 5.03
N GLY A 49 -11.53 3.69 3.79
CA GLY A 49 -12.64 4.06 2.91
C GLY A 49 -13.01 2.97 1.91
N PHE A 50 -12.06 2.08 1.57
CA PHE A 50 -12.30 0.95 0.67
C PHE A 50 -12.59 -0.34 1.44
N PHE A 51 -11.73 -0.68 2.40
CA PHE A 51 -11.88 -1.92 3.17
C PHE A 51 -12.93 -1.81 4.27
N SER A 52 -13.69 -2.89 4.48
CA SER A 52 -14.46 -3.07 5.72
C SER A 52 -13.54 -3.22 6.94
N ALA A 53 -14.09 -3.13 8.15
CA ALA A 53 -13.32 -3.25 9.38
C ALA A 53 -12.54 -4.58 9.48
N ASP A 54 -13.15 -5.69 9.06
CA ASP A 54 -12.52 -7.02 9.10
C ASP A 54 -11.45 -7.18 8.02
N GLU A 55 -11.73 -6.70 6.80
CA GLU A 55 -10.74 -6.70 5.70
C GLU A 55 -9.54 -5.82 6.04
N TRP A 56 -9.76 -4.70 6.73
CA TRP A 56 -8.69 -3.83 7.20
C TRP A 56 -7.77 -4.55 8.18
N GLN A 57 -8.31 -5.31 9.13
CA GLN A 57 -7.50 -6.12 10.05
C GLN A 57 -6.71 -7.21 9.29
N PHE A 58 -7.30 -7.79 8.25
CA PHE A 58 -6.59 -8.72 7.37
C PHE A 58 -5.40 -8.02 6.67
N ILE A 59 -5.62 -6.85 6.07
CA ILE A 59 -4.58 -6.09 5.35
C ILE A 59 -3.46 -5.65 6.30
N LEU A 60 -3.78 -5.16 7.49
CA LEU A 60 -2.79 -4.85 8.52
C LEU A 60 -1.91 -6.08 8.82
N ALA A 61 -2.53 -7.21 9.15
CA ALA A 61 -1.80 -8.43 9.50
C ALA A 61 -0.99 -8.99 8.32
N ALA A 62 -1.52 -8.95 7.10
CA ALA A 62 -0.86 -9.52 5.93
C ALA A 62 0.35 -8.67 5.52
N THR A 63 0.19 -7.35 5.43
CA THR A 63 1.29 -6.44 5.05
C THR A 63 2.42 -6.44 6.07
N ASP A 64 2.11 -6.54 7.36
CA ASP A 64 3.11 -6.69 8.44
C ASP A 64 3.94 -7.97 8.30
N ARG A 65 3.35 -9.05 7.76
CA ARG A 65 4.10 -10.27 7.44
C ARG A 65 4.90 -10.18 6.15
N LEU A 66 4.44 -9.41 5.16
CA LEU A 66 5.13 -9.22 3.89
C LEU A 66 6.38 -8.35 4.02
N ILE A 67 6.31 -7.27 4.80
CA ILE A 67 7.47 -6.43 5.15
C ILE A 67 7.44 -6.18 6.67
N PRO A 68 8.00 -7.10 7.48
CA PRO A 68 8.04 -6.96 8.93
C PRO A 68 9.06 -5.91 9.37
N ALA A 69 8.75 -5.22 10.47
CA ALA A 69 9.69 -4.32 11.12
C ALA A 69 10.90 -5.09 11.71
N GLY A 70 12.02 -4.38 11.90
CA GLY A 70 13.17 -4.96 12.61
C GLY A 70 14.05 -5.89 11.76
N GLY A 71 13.94 -5.81 10.43
CA GLY A 71 14.88 -6.46 9.51
C GLY A 71 16.32 -5.95 9.66
N LYS A 72 17.24 -6.47 8.83
CA LYS A 72 18.65 -6.01 8.82
C LYS A 72 18.72 -4.48 8.74
N GLY A 73 19.47 -3.87 9.66
CA GLY A 73 19.61 -2.40 9.72
C GLY A 73 18.47 -1.67 10.43
N LYS A 74 17.56 -2.35 11.13
CA LYS A 74 16.37 -1.75 11.76
C LYS A 74 15.47 -1.04 10.73
N ALA A 75 15.36 -1.63 9.54
CA ALA A 75 14.48 -1.13 8.50
C ALA A 75 13.02 -1.12 9.02
N PRO A 76 12.25 -0.08 8.65
CA PRO A 76 10.88 0.05 9.13
C PRO A 76 9.97 -1.01 8.50
N GLY A 77 8.91 -1.38 9.20
CA GLY A 77 7.90 -2.31 8.68
C GLY A 77 6.89 -1.64 7.75
N ALA A 78 6.04 -2.45 7.10
CA ALA A 78 4.88 -1.99 6.32
C ALA A 78 3.96 -1.09 7.15
N LEU A 79 3.73 -1.44 8.43
CA LEU A 79 2.87 -0.66 9.31
C LEU A 79 3.49 0.68 9.69
N GLU A 80 4.79 0.71 9.99
CA GLU A 80 5.53 1.93 10.36
C GLU A 80 5.65 2.93 9.20
N THR A 81 5.45 2.45 7.98
CA THR A 81 5.49 3.20 6.73
C THR A 81 4.11 3.49 6.15
N ASN A 82 3.02 3.18 6.84
CA ASN A 82 1.64 3.38 6.36
C ASN A 82 1.29 2.66 5.04
N VAL A 83 1.95 1.54 4.71
CA VAL A 83 1.61 0.72 3.53
C VAL A 83 0.11 0.37 3.43
N PRO A 84 -0.58 -0.04 4.52
CA PRO A 84 -2.01 -0.30 4.46
C PRO A 84 -2.84 0.89 3.97
N ILE A 85 -2.48 2.12 4.35
CA ILE A 85 -3.19 3.34 3.97
C ILE A 85 -3.02 3.62 2.49
N PHE A 86 -1.81 3.42 1.94
CA PHE A 86 -1.57 3.49 0.51
C PHE A 86 -2.50 2.56 -0.27
N ILE A 87 -2.58 1.29 0.16
CA ILE A 87 -3.40 0.28 -0.53
C ILE A 87 -4.87 0.66 -0.48
N ASP A 88 -5.39 1.09 0.68
CA ASP A 88 -6.79 1.53 0.81
C ASP A 88 -7.10 2.73 -0.10
N GLN A 89 -6.26 3.78 -0.08
CA GLN A 89 -6.45 4.97 -0.91
C GLN A 89 -6.36 4.68 -2.41
N GLN A 90 -5.43 3.81 -2.83
CA GLN A 90 -5.31 3.39 -4.22
C GLN A 90 -6.58 2.68 -4.69
N LEU A 91 -7.13 1.77 -3.89
CA LEU A 91 -8.32 0.99 -4.25
C LEU A 91 -9.63 1.80 -4.16
N GLN A 92 -9.66 2.90 -3.41
CA GLN A 92 -10.78 3.86 -3.45
C GLN A 92 -10.91 4.59 -4.80
N THR A 93 -9.81 4.69 -5.56
CA THR A 93 -9.81 5.43 -6.82
C THR A 93 -10.53 4.63 -7.90
N SER A 94 -11.57 5.22 -8.50
CA SER A 94 -12.35 4.55 -9.55
C SER A 94 -11.52 4.25 -10.80
N GLU A 95 -10.52 5.07 -11.10
CA GLU A 95 -9.67 4.94 -12.30
C GLU A 95 -8.64 3.80 -12.19
N PHE A 96 -8.42 3.25 -11.00
CA PHE A 96 -7.40 2.23 -10.81
C PHE A 96 -7.84 0.89 -11.41
N GLY A 97 -7.18 0.49 -12.50
CA GLY A 97 -7.47 -0.75 -13.22
C GLY A 97 -8.54 -0.62 -14.31
N ASP A 98 -9.02 0.60 -14.60
CA ASP A 98 -9.99 0.87 -15.68
C ASP A 98 -9.40 0.58 -17.08
N GLU A 99 -8.07 0.60 -17.20
CA GLU A 99 -7.33 0.25 -18.41
C GLU A 99 -7.24 -1.26 -18.66
N ILE A 100 -7.61 -2.09 -17.68
CA ILE A 100 -7.48 -3.55 -17.78
C ILE A 100 -8.57 -4.10 -18.70
N TYR A 101 -8.16 -4.90 -19.69
CA TYR A 101 -9.09 -5.57 -20.58
C TYR A 101 -9.78 -6.75 -19.86
N LEU A 102 -11.05 -6.55 -19.49
CA LEU A 102 -11.89 -7.53 -18.80
C LEU A 102 -12.93 -8.19 -19.72
N GLN A 103 -12.63 -8.33 -21.01
CA GLN A 103 -13.45 -9.15 -21.90
C GLN A 103 -12.78 -10.51 -22.10
N GLY A 104 -13.59 -11.56 -22.03
CA GLY A 104 -13.10 -12.93 -22.21
C GLY A 104 -12.65 -13.24 -23.65
N PRO A 105 -12.14 -14.46 -23.89
CA PRO A 105 -12.04 -15.55 -22.94
C PRO A 105 -10.88 -15.38 -21.93
N PHE A 106 -11.12 -15.78 -20.68
CA PHE A 106 -10.10 -15.83 -19.63
C PHE A 106 -9.54 -17.25 -19.49
N ASN A 107 -8.25 -17.36 -19.20
CA ASN A 107 -7.62 -18.65 -18.91
C ASN A 107 -6.72 -18.55 -17.67
N VAL A 108 -7.24 -19.02 -16.53
CA VAL A 108 -6.50 -19.03 -15.26
C VAL A 108 -5.28 -19.96 -15.26
N HIS A 109 -5.17 -20.86 -16.25
CA HIS A 109 -4.04 -21.75 -16.45
C HIS A 109 -3.09 -21.28 -17.57
N ALA A 110 -3.30 -20.09 -18.13
CA ALA A 110 -2.40 -19.50 -19.09
C ALA A 110 -0.99 -19.31 -18.51
N ASP A 111 0.00 -19.25 -19.40
CA ASP A 111 1.36 -18.93 -19.01
C ASP A 111 1.42 -17.53 -18.37
N PRO A 112 2.18 -17.30 -17.27
CA PRO A 112 2.28 -16.00 -16.62
C PRO A 112 2.72 -14.86 -17.55
N THR A 113 3.43 -15.17 -18.65
CA THR A 113 3.84 -14.17 -19.65
C THR A 113 2.68 -13.61 -20.49
N PHE A 114 1.49 -14.22 -20.42
CA PHE A 114 0.30 -13.75 -21.16
C PHE A 114 -0.45 -12.62 -20.42
N GLY A 115 0.11 -12.11 -19.32
CA GLY A 115 -0.39 -10.95 -18.61
C GLY A 115 -1.64 -11.24 -17.77
N TYR A 116 -2.49 -10.23 -17.62
CA TYR A 116 -3.68 -10.30 -16.77
C TYR A 116 -4.78 -11.14 -17.45
N GLN A 117 -5.18 -12.25 -16.81
CA GLN A 117 -6.02 -13.29 -17.41
C GLN A 117 -7.23 -13.66 -16.53
N ILE A 118 -7.77 -12.71 -15.76
CA ILE A 118 -8.91 -12.93 -14.87
C ILE A 118 -10.00 -11.87 -15.04
N PRO A 119 -11.28 -12.18 -14.76
CA PRO A 119 -12.42 -11.28 -14.96
C PRO A 119 -12.63 -10.27 -13.82
N PHE A 120 -11.58 -9.86 -13.11
CA PHE A 120 -11.70 -9.02 -11.93
C PHE A 120 -10.95 -7.71 -12.12
N THR A 121 -11.53 -6.59 -11.70
CA THR A 121 -10.72 -5.39 -11.39
C THR A 121 -9.89 -5.65 -10.13
N PRO A 122 -8.84 -4.85 -9.84
CA PRO A 122 -8.10 -4.97 -8.59
C PRO A 122 -9.02 -4.88 -7.36
N GLN A 123 -9.97 -3.96 -7.35
CA GLN A 123 -10.94 -3.80 -6.26
C GLN A 123 -11.78 -5.08 -6.05
N GLN A 124 -12.30 -5.65 -7.13
CA GLN A 124 -13.09 -6.89 -7.07
C GLN A 124 -12.23 -8.08 -6.63
N MET A 125 -10.98 -8.14 -7.07
CA MET A 125 -10.01 -9.16 -6.62
C MET A 125 -9.82 -9.10 -5.11
N TYR A 126 -9.56 -7.91 -4.53
CA TYR A 126 -9.32 -7.76 -3.09
C TYR A 126 -10.50 -8.26 -2.25
N HIS A 127 -11.72 -7.78 -2.51
CA HIS A 127 -12.91 -8.22 -1.75
C HIS A 127 -13.17 -9.72 -1.91
N THR A 128 -13.09 -10.23 -3.14
CA THR A 128 -13.36 -11.65 -3.42
C THR A 128 -12.32 -12.54 -2.76
N ALA A 129 -11.03 -12.22 -2.92
CA ALA A 129 -9.97 -13.02 -2.37
C ALA A 129 -9.96 -12.97 -0.83
N ILE A 130 -10.06 -11.79 -0.20
CA ILE A 130 -10.05 -11.70 1.28
C ILE A 130 -11.20 -12.51 1.87
N LYS A 131 -12.39 -12.48 1.27
CA LYS A 131 -13.53 -13.32 1.68
C LYS A 131 -13.18 -14.81 1.63
N LEU A 132 -12.63 -15.29 0.52
CA LEU A 132 -12.29 -16.71 0.33
C LEU A 132 -11.18 -17.16 1.28
N VAL A 133 -10.14 -16.33 1.46
CA VAL A 133 -9.05 -16.62 2.40
C VAL A 133 -9.58 -16.65 3.83
N THR A 134 -10.42 -15.70 4.22
CA THR A 134 -11.02 -15.66 5.55
C THR A 134 -11.89 -16.89 5.81
N GLN A 135 -12.69 -17.32 4.83
CA GLN A 135 -13.47 -18.56 4.91
C GLN A 135 -12.59 -19.80 5.11
N TRP A 136 -11.50 -19.90 4.34
CA TRP A 136 -10.57 -21.03 4.44
C TRP A 136 -9.82 -21.03 5.78
N VAL A 137 -9.36 -19.87 6.22
CA VAL A 137 -8.66 -19.70 7.50
C VAL A 137 -9.59 -20.03 8.67
N GLN A 138 -10.84 -19.56 8.65
CA GLN A 138 -11.82 -19.90 9.68
C GLN A 138 -12.10 -21.40 9.73
N THR A 139 -12.18 -22.07 8.58
CA THR A 139 -12.40 -23.52 8.52
C THR A 139 -11.20 -24.31 9.04
N THR A 140 -9.99 -23.84 8.75
CA THR A 140 -8.74 -24.56 9.05
C THR A 140 -8.25 -24.34 10.47
N TYR A 141 -8.33 -23.10 10.96
CA TYR A 141 -7.74 -22.66 12.23
C TYR A 141 -8.78 -22.27 13.29
N ASN A 142 -10.07 -22.17 12.92
CA ASN A 142 -11.17 -21.71 13.78
C ASN A 142 -10.91 -20.35 14.45
N LYS A 143 -10.16 -19.48 13.76
CA LYS A 143 -9.79 -18.12 14.17
C LYS A 143 -9.72 -17.23 12.94
N PRO A 144 -9.93 -15.91 13.08
CA PRO A 144 -9.66 -14.98 12.00
C PRO A 144 -8.15 -14.83 11.76
N PHE A 145 -7.75 -14.51 10.53
CA PHE A 145 -6.34 -14.46 10.09
C PHE A 145 -5.45 -13.58 10.97
N GLN A 146 -5.94 -12.40 11.38
CA GLN A 146 -5.20 -11.47 12.22
C GLN A 146 -4.89 -12.01 13.63
N GLN A 147 -5.66 -13.00 14.12
CA GLN A 147 -5.48 -13.63 15.43
C GLN A 147 -4.63 -14.91 15.40
N LEU A 148 -4.14 -15.31 14.21
CA LEU A 148 -3.19 -16.41 14.08
C LEU A 148 -1.81 -16.03 14.64
N THR A 149 -1.03 -17.04 15.03
CA THR A 149 0.40 -16.88 15.35
C THR A 149 1.19 -16.41 14.13
N LEU A 150 2.42 -15.93 14.34
CA LEU A 150 3.25 -15.43 13.22
C LEU A 150 3.55 -16.55 12.22
N GLU A 151 3.85 -17.74 12.73
CA GLU A 151 4.14 -18.94 11.94
C GLU A 151 2.92 -19.40 11.14
N GLU A 152 1.73 -19.38 11.75
CA GLU A 152 0.47 -19.69 11.05
C GLU A 152 0.17 -18.66 9.96
N LYS A 153 0.35 -17.35 10.23
CA LYS A 153 0.17 -16.31 9.20
C LYS A 153 1.11 -16.53 8.02
N ASP A 154 2.37 -16.89 8.28
CA ASP A 154 3.36 -17.20 7.25
C ASP A 154 2.98 -18.44 6.44
N ASP A 155 2.42 -19.47 7.07
CA ASP A 155 1.92 -20.65 6.39
C ASP A 155 0.74 -20.31 5.46
N VAL A 156 -0.23 -19.52 5.93
CA VAL A 156 -1.36 -19.06 5.10
C VAL A 156 -0.86 -18.28 3.88
N LEU A 157 0.01 -17.29 4.08
CA LEU A 157 0.58 -16.49 2.98
C LEU A 157 1.40 -17.36 2.01
N THR A 158 2.14 -18.33 2.53
CA THR A 158 2.87 -19.31 1.71
C THR A 158 1.93 -20.17 0.88
N LYS A 159 0.81 -20.61 1.46
CA LYS A 159 -0.22 -21.37 0.75
C LYS A 159 -0.91 -20.52 -0.31
N LEU A 160 -1.18 -19.24 -0.07
CA LEU A 160 -1.67 -18.34 -1.11
C LEU A 160 -0.70 -18.29 -2.29
N ASN A 161 0.58 -18.00 -2.00
CA ASN A 161 1.63 -17.93 -3.03
C ASN A 161 1.76 -19.22 -3.84
N LYS A 162 1.64 -20.38 -3.20
CA LYS A 162 1.81 -21.71 -3.83
C LYS A 162 0.52 -22.34 -4.33
N ASN A 163 -0.60 -21.61 -4.38
CA ASN A 163 -1.92 -22.16 -4.73
C ASN A 163 -2.36 -23.36 -3.86
N GLY A 164 -1.95 -23.37 -2.59
CA GLY A 164 -2.40 -24.34 -1.59
C GLY A 164 -3.79 -24.06 -1.00
N ILE A 165 -4.36 -22.88 -1.28
CA ILE A 165 -5.76 -22.56 -1.01
C ILE A 165 -6.51 -22.59 -2.34
N ASP A 166 -7.37 -23.57 -2.51
CA ASP A 166 -8.12 -23.78 -3.76
C ASP A 166 -9.35 -22.86 -3.81
N PHE A 167 -9.24 -21.74 -4.53
CA PHE A 167 -10.34 -20.81 -4.72
C PHE A 167 -11.50 -21.41 -5.51
N ALA A 168 -11.24 -22.34 -6.44
CA ALA A 168 -12.30 -23.00 -7.20
C ALA A 168 -13.18 -23.86 -6.27
N ALA A 169 -12.55 -24.59 -5.34
CA ALA A 169 -13.26 -25.35 -4.31
C ALA A 169 -14.04 -24.46 -3.33
N LEU A 170 -13.64 -23.19 -3.18
CA LEU A 170 -14.31 -22.20 -2.35
C LEU A 170 -15.37 -21.37 -3.10
N GLY A 171 -15.60 -21.67 -4.39
CA GLY A 171 -16.66 -21.07 -5.20
C GLY A 171 -16.20 -20.02 -6.21
N GLU A 172 -14.88 -19.83 -6.40
CA GLU A 172 -14.34 -18.91 -7.40
C GLU A 172 -13.30 -19.60 -8.32
N PRO A 173 -13.71 -20.14 -9.47
CA PRO A 173 -12.82 -20.85 -10.38
C PRO A 173 -11.99 -19.93 -11.29
N ASN A 174 -12.33 -18.63 -11.40
CA ASN A 174 -11.69 -17.71 -12.35
C ASN A 174 -10.54 -16.90 -11.73
N MET A 175 -10.09 -17.26 -10.54
CA MET A 175 -8.95 -16.65 -9.87
C MET A 175 -8.19 -17.67 -9.04
N LYS A 176 -6.86 -17.66 -9.16
CA LYS A 176 -5.96 -18.45 -8.34
C LYS A 176 -5.52 -17.65 -7.11
N ALA A 177 -5.33 -18.33 -5.98
CA ALA A 177 -4.84 -17.72 -4.75
C ALA A 177 -3.49 -16.98 -4.92
N SER A 178 -2.60 -17.51 -5.78
CA SER A 178 -1.31 -16.88 -6.04
C SER A 178 -1.41 -15.55 -6.78
N GLN A 179 -2.49 -15.32 -7.53
CA GLN A 179 -2.72 -14.05 -8.22
C GLN A 179 -3.03 -12.95 -7.21
N PHE A 180 -3.89 -13.23 -6.23
CA PHE A 180 -4.14 -12.31 -5.12
C PHE A 180 -2.87 -12.06 -4.28
N PHE A 181 -2.12 -13.12 -3.94
CA PHE A 181 -0.86 -12.95 -3.21
C PHE A 181 0.13 -12.05 -3.96
N SER A 182 0.24 -12.24 -5.28
CA SER A 182 1.14 -11.45 -6.13
C SER A 182 0.70 -9.99 -6.20
N GLN A 183 -0.60 -9.73 -6.32
CA GLN A 183 -1.17 -8.38 -6.29
C GLN A 183 -0.87 -7.70 -4.95
N LEU A 184 -1.21 -8.33 -3.83
CA LEU A 184 -0.98 -7.79 -2.49
C LEU A 184 0.51 -7.53 -2.23
N LEU A 185 1.40 -8.44 -2.62
CA LEU A 185 2.84 -8.25 -2.51
C LEU A 185 3.33 -7.08 -3.37
N SER A 186 2.80 -6.91 -4.57
CA SER A 186 3.14 -5.79 -5.45
C SER A 186 2.71 -4.47 -4.82
N ASP A 187 1.46 -4.37 -4.36
CA ASP A 187 0.93 -3.14 -3.77
C ASP A 187 1.60 -2.81 -2.43
N THR A 188 1.99 -3.83 -1.67
CA THR A 188 2.82 -3.66 -0.45
C THR A 188 4.16 -3.02 -0.80
N LYS A 189 4.84 -3.49 -1.86
CA LYS A 189 6.09 -2.90 -2.33
C LYS A 189 5.90 -1.48 -2.85
N HIS A 190 4.80 -1.24 -3.59
CA HIS A 190 4.46 0.09 -4.09
C HIS A 190 4.27 1.06 -2.92
N GLY A 191 3.42 0.74 -1.94
CA GLY A 191 3.19 1.58 -0.78
C GLY A 191 4.45 1.79 0.07
N TYR A 192 5.35 0.81 0.11
CA TYR A 192 6.58 0.92 0.89
C TYR A 192 7.62 1.83 0.22
N LEU A 193 7.68 1.84 -1.12
CA LEU A 193 8.72 2.53 -1.88
C LEU A 193 8.24 3.79 -2.62
N ALA A 194 6.94 4.04 -2.68
CA ALA A 194 6.37 5.23 -3.32
C ALA A 194 6.68 6.51 -2.53
N ASP A 195 6.41 7.64 -3.17
CA ASP A 195 6.46 8.94 -2.49
C ASP A 195 5.40 9.02 -1.38
N PRO A 196 5.69 9.63 -0.22
CA PRO A 196 4.74 9.76 0.88
C PRO A 196 3.43 10.45 0.53
N MET A 197 3.39 11.27 -0.53
CA MET A 197 2.17 11.94 -0.98
C MET A 197 1.03 10.97 -1.35
N TYR A 198 1.35 9.70 -1.62
CA TYR A 198 0.37 8.66 -1.95
C TYR A 198 -0.11 7.87 -0.71
N GLY A 199 0.25 8.30 0.50
CA GLY A 199 -0.20 7.71 1.77
C GLY A 199 0.69 6.61 2.34
N GLY A 200 1.59 6.05 1.53
CA GLY A 200 2.61 5.09 1.93
C GLY A 200 3.91 5.76 2.37
N ASN A 201 4.98 4.97 2.57
CA ASN A 201 6.32 5.43 2.93
C ASN A 201 6.36 6.62 3.92
N LYS A 202 5.52 6.59 4.97
CA LYS A 202 5.38 7.70 5.94
C LYS A 202 6.74 8.21 6.41
N GLY A 203 6.95 9.53 6.31
CA GLY A 203 8.21 10.18 6.69
C GLY A 203 9.42 9.79 5.83
N MET A 204 9.22 9.23 4.64
CA MET A 204 10.27 8.69 3.77
C MET A 204 11.11 7.59 4.46
N LYS A 205 10.56 6.92 5.48
CA LYS A 205 11.30 5.97 6.32
C LYS A 205 11.92 4.83 5.52
N ALA A 206 11.24 4.30 4.51
CA ALA A 206 11.80 3.26 3.66
C ALA A 206 12.97 3.80 2.82
N TRP A 207 12.85 5.02 2.28
CA TRP A 207 13.91 5.67 1.52
C TRP A 207 15.15 5.94 2.37
N ILE A 208 14.97 6.42 3.61
CA ILE A 208 16.05 6.59 4.58
C ILE A 208 16.76 5.25 4.82
N ALA A 209 15.99 4.18 5.05
CA ALA A 209 16.55 2.86 5.34
C ALA A 209 17.37 2.27 4.18
N ILE A 210 16.97 2.53 2.93
CA ILE A 210 17.69 2.03 1.74
C ILE A 210 18.71 3.04 1.18
N GLY A 211 18.82 4.23 1.77
CA GLY A 211 19.69 5.29 1.27
C GLY A 211 19.25 5.91 -0.06
N PHE A 212 17.96 5.84 -0.38
CA PHE A 212 17.42 6.45 -1.59
C PHE A 212 17.29 7.98 -1.40
N PRO A 213 17.84 8.81 -2.32
CA PRO A 213 17.85 10.26 -2.18
C PRO A 213 16.50 10.94 -2.48
N GLY A 214 15.46 10.19 -2.84
CA GLY A 214 14.15 10.73 -3.21
C GLY A 214 14.16 11.44 -4.57
N ALA A 215 13.16 12.27 -4.81
CA ALA A 215 12.93 13.04 -6.03
C ALA A 215 13.81 14.29 -6.16
N ARG A 216 15.12 14.17 -5.88
CA ARG A 216 16.06 15.29 -6.04
C ARG A 216 16.32 15.60 -7.52
N ALA A 217 15.96 16.82 -7.93
CA ALA A 217 16.40 17.36 -9.22
C ALA A 217 17.93 17.59 -9.19
N SER A 218 18.61 17.25 -10.29
CA SER A 218 20.07 17.37 -10.46
C SER A 218 20.91 16.45 -9.57
N PHE A 219 20.79 15.14 -9.80
CA PHE A 219 21.61 14.09 -9.17
C PHE A 219 22.75 13.59 -10.09
N THR A 220 23.06 14.31 -11.17
CA THR A 220 23.89 13.79 -12.28
C THR A 220 25.34 13.51 -11.87
N GLU A 221 25.88 14.27 -10.92
CA GLU A 221 27.21 14.09 -10.37
C GLU A 221 27.36 12.85 -9.46
N TRP A 222 26.25 12.28 -9.00
CA TRP A 222 26.22 11.08 -8.15
C TRP A 222 25.98 9.79 -8.92
N VAL A 223 25.59 9.86 -10.20
CA VAL A 223 25.31 8.68 -11.04
C VAL A 223 26.50 7.72 -11.15
N LYS A 224 27.73 8.25 -11.15
CA LYS A 224 28.97 7.46 -11.22
C LYS A 224 29.55 7.07 -9.86
N GLN A 225 28.95 7.54 -8.77
CA GLN A 225 29.40 7.22 -7.42
C GLN A 225 28.72 5.93 -6.97
N HIS A 226 29.49 4.86 -6.85
CA HIS A 226 29.00 3.55 -6.43
C HIS A 226 29.49 3.26 -5.02
N ASN A 227 28.63 2.65 -4.19
CA ASN A 227 28.95 2.23 -2.82
C ASN A 227 29.42 3.36 -1.89
N VAL A 228 29.08 4.62 -2.20
CA VAL A 228 29.32 5.78 -1.33
C VAL A 228 27.98 6.19 -0.71
N PRO A 229 27.89 6.31 0.62
CA PRO A 229 26.69 6.82 1.27
C PRO A 229 26.37 8.23 0.77
N TYR A 230 25.14 8.44 0.31
CA TYR A 230 24.68 9.77 -0.07
C TYR A 230 24.51 10.63 1.20
N PRO A 231 25.09 11.84 1.28
CA PRO A 231 25.22 12.57 2.53
C PRO A 231 23.96 13.33 2.96
N LEU A 232 22.96 13.45 2.09
CA LEU A 232 21.74 14.19 2.37
C LEU A 232 20.55 13.24 2.47
N GLY A 233 19.56 13.57 3.31
CA GLY A 233 18.33 12.79 3.38
C GLY A 233 17.50 12.86 2.09
N PRO A 234 16.52 11.96 1.93
CA PRO A 234 15.60 11.98 0.80
C PRO A 234 14.82 13.29 0.66
N VAL A 235 14.34 13.54 -0.57
CA VAL A 235 13.38 14.62 -0.87
C VAL A 235 12.12 14.05 -1.49
N SER A 236 10.93 14.42 -0.99
CA SER A 236 9.65 14.03 -1.60
C SER A 236 9.33 14.86 -2.86
N LEU A 237 8.36 14.40 -3.65
CA LEU A 237 7.83 15.12 -4.81
C LEU A 237 7.26 16.49 -4.43
N MET A 238 6.77 16.63 -3.19
CA MET A 238 6.28 17.90 -2.64
C MET A 238 7.41 18.78 -2.08
N GLY A 239 8.67 18.33 -2.17
CA GLY A 239 9.85 19.07 -1.75
C GLY A 239 10.20 18.95 -0.27
N GLU A 240 9.54 18.06 0.47
CA GLU A 240 9.86 17.76 1.88
C GLU A 240 11.21 17.04 1.95
N ARG A 241 11.96 17.21 3.05
CA ARG A 241 13.35 16.74 3.18
C ARG A 241 13.59 16.04 4.50
N ALA A 242 14.16 14.84 4.47
CA ALA A 242 14.60 14.15 5.68
C ALA A 242 15.92 14.66 6.25
#